data_AF-A0A0N7Z866-F1
#
_entry.id   AF-A0A0N7Z866-F1
#
_cell.length_a   1.000
_cell.length_b   1.000
_cell.length_c   1.000
_cell.angle_alpha   90.00
_cell.angle_beta   90.00
_cell.angle_gamma   90.00
#
_symmetry.space_group_name_H-M   'P 1'
#
loop_
_entity.id
_entity.type
_entity.pdbx_description
1 polymer ?
#
loop_
_entity_poly.entity_id
_entity_poly.type
_entity_poly.pdbx_seq_one_letter_code
_entity_poly.pdbx_strand_id
1 'polypeptide(L)'
;IRDINEALKELGRMCMSHLKTDKPQTKLGILNMAVEVIMSLEQQVRERNLNPKAACLKRREEEKSEEGPKLGGGHLGPAMGVVPPASHLVAGAPFVTAPPPPTQHPPGLQHQ
;
A
#
# COMPACT_ATOMS: atom_id res chain seq x y z
N ILE A 1 -4.91 -31.86 24.95
CA ILE A 1 -3.55 -32.03 24.34
C ILE A 1 -3.59 -31.81 22.83
N ARG A 2 -4.55 -32.39 22.09
CA ARG A 2 -4.71 -32.20 20.64
C ARG A 2 -4.82 -30.71 20.26
N ASP A 3 -5.69 -29.97 20.94
CA ASP A 3 -5.96 -28.55 20.66
C ASP A 3 -4.69 -27.66 20.77
N ILE A 4 -3.86 -27.89 21.79
CA ILE A 4 -2.59 -27.18 21.99
C ILE A 4 -1.63 -27.43 20.82
N ASN A 5 -1.55 -28.67 20.33
CA ASN A 5 -0.67 -29.00 19.21
C ASN A 5 -1.20 -28.41 17.90
N GLU A 6 -2.52 -28.30 17.72
CA GLU A 6 -3.12 -27.66 16.54
C GLU A 6 -2.88 -26.15 16.53
N ALA A 7 -3.07 -25.49 17.68
CA ALA A 7 -2.75 -24.07 17.84
C ALA A 7 -1.26 -23.79 17.57
N LEU A 8 -0.36 -24.62 18.08
CA LEU A 8 1.08 -24.48 17.81
C LEU A 8 1.43 -24.66 16.33
N LYS A 9 0.77 -25.60 15.62
CA LYS A 9 0.99 -25.77 14.18
C LYS A 9 0.52 -24.56 13.39
N GLU A 10 -0.61 -23.97 13.75
CA GLU A 10 -1.11 -22.75 13.11
C GLU A 10 -0.16 -21.57 13.36
N LEU A 11 0.26 -21.36 14.61
CA LEU A 11 1.26 -20.35 14.95
C LEU A 11 2.57 -20.57 14.17
N GLY A 12 3.03 -21.81 14.07
CA GLY A 12 4.22 -22.17 13.31
C GLY A 12 4.13 -21.78 11.84
N ARG A 13 2.98 -22.03 11.18
CA ARG A 13 2.74 -21.62 9.79
C ARG A 13 2.78 -20.11 9.62
N MET A 14 2.10 -19.37 10.50
CA MET A 14 2.09 -17.91 10.48
C MET A 14 3.52 -17.36 10.59
N CYS A 15 4.29 -17.82 11.57
CA CYS A 15 5.65 -17.34 11.78
C CYS A 15 6.59 -17.68 10.60
N MET A 16 6.45 -18.86 10.01
CA MET A 16 7.25 -19.28 8.86
C MET A 16 7.03 -18.37 7.65
N SER A 17 5.78 -17.97 7.39
CA SER A 17 5.43 -17.02 6.32
C SER A 17 6.10 -15.65 6.51
N HIS A 18 6.21 -15.18 7.75
CA HIS A 18 6.84 -13.88 8.05
C HIS A 18 8.37 -13.93 8.00
N LEU A 19 8.98 -15.04 8.44
CA LEU A 19 10.44 -15.18 8.51
C LEU A 19 11.08 -15.76 7.24
N LYS A 20 10.28 -16.30 6.30
CA LYS A 20 10.75 -16.93 5.05
C LYS A 20 11.85 -17.98 5.29
N THR A 21 11.66 -18.81 6.32
CA THR A 21 12.64 -19.81 6.77
C THR A 21 12.10 -21.22 6.61
N ASP A 22 12.96 -22.17 6.22
CA ASP A 22 12.62 -23.60 6.08
C ASP A 22 13.23 -24.45 7.21
N LYS A 23 13.45 -23.85 8.38
CA LYS A 23 14.00 -24.55 9.54
C LYS A 23 12.95 -25.51 10.13
N PRO A 24 13.35 -26.71 10.57
CA PRO A 24 12.44 -27.64 11.23
C PRO A 24 11.86 -27.00 12.50
N GLN A 25 10.54 -27.13 12.67
CA GLN A 25 9.82 -26.49 13.77
C GLN A 25 9.66 -27.43 14.97
N THR A 26 10.30 -27.09 16.08
CA THR A 26 10.02 -27.67 17.40
C THR A 26 9.06 -26.76 18.18
N LYS A 27 8.44 -27.25 19.26
CA LYS A 27 7.55 -26.41 20.10
C LYS A 27 8.28 -25.17 20.63
N LEU A 28 9.49 -25.35 21.14
CA LEU A 28 10.34 -24.24 21.58
C LEU A 28 10.73 -23.33 20.41
N GLY A 29 11.06 -23.91 19.26
CA GLY A 29 11.38 -23.16 18.04
C GLY A 29 10.23 -22.24 17.60
N ILE A 30 8.99 -22.73 17.60
CA ILE A 30 7.80 -21.94 17.26
C ILE A 30 7.63 -20.77 18.24
N LEU A 31 7.84 -20.99 19.55
CA LEU A 31 7.74 -19.93 20.54
C LEU A 31 8.81 -18.84 20.30
N ASN A 32 10.05 -19.22 20.00
CA ASN A 32 11.10 -18.26 19.69
C ASN A 32 10.83 -17.50 18.38
N MET A 33 10.37 -18.20 17.33
CA MET A 33 9.98 -17.57 16.06
C MET A 33 8.84 -16.56 16.27
N ALA A 34 7.87 -16.87 17.14
CA ALA A 34 6.77 -15.95 17.43
C ALA A 34 7.26 -14.64 18.07
N VAL A 35 8.21 -14.72 19.00
CA VAL A 35 8.83 -13.54 19.61
C VAL A 35 9.55 -12.70 18.55
N GLU A 36 10.34 -13.32 17.68
CA GLU A 36 11.06 -12.63 16.60
C GLU A 36 10.11 -11.91 15.63
N VAL A 37 9.02 -12.57 15.25
CA VAL A 37 8.00 -11.98 14.35
C VAL A 37 7.31 -10.80 15.03
N ILE A 38 6.90 -10.93 16.29
CA ILE A 38 6.25 -9.85 17.03
C ILE A 38 7.18 -8.64 17.13
N MET A 39 8.41 -8.84 17.60
CA MET A 39 9.38 -7.74 17.72
C MET A 39 9.64 -7.05 16.38
N SER A 40 9.79 -7.83 15.31
CA SER A 40 10.03 -7.29 13.95
C SER A 40 8.84 -6.48 13.43
N LEU A 41 7.61 -6.95 13.67
CA LEU A 41 6.39 -6.24 13.25
C LEU A 41 6.12 -5.01 14.11
N GLU A 42 6.34 -5.09 15.43
CA GLU A 42 6.22 -3.94 16.33
C GLU A 42 7.17 -2.82 15.93
N GLN A 43 8.41 -3.15 15.58
CA GLN A 43 9.38 -2.17 15.09
C GLN A 43 8.90 -1.54 13.77
N GLN A 44 8.42 -2.35 12.81
CA GLN A 44 7.87 -1.83 11.56
C GLN A 44 6.69 -0.88 11.79
N VAL A 45 5.77 -1.24 12.68
CA VAL A 45 4.62 -0.40 13.04
C VAL A 45 5.10 0.91 13.68
N ARG A 46 6.08 0.85 14.59
CA ARG A 46 6.66 2.03 15.24
C ARG A 46 7.29 2.99 14.23
N GLU A 47 8.11 2.48 13.32
CA GLU A 47 8.78 3.29 12.29
C GLU A 47 7.78 3.92 11.31
N ARG A 48 6.79 3.13 10.88
CA ARG A 48 5.71 3.59 10.00
C ARG A 48 4.86 4.69 10.63
N ASN A 49 4.57 4.58 11.93
CA ASN A 49 3.80 5.58 12.67
C ASN A 49 4.58 6.87 12.90
N LEU A 50 5.90 6.78 13.05
CA LEU A 50 6.75 7.96 13.23
C LEU A 50 7.02 8.71 11.90
N ASN A 51 6.95 8.03 10.74
CA ASN A 51 7.13 8.64 9.43
C ASN A 51 6.22 8.04 8.33
N PRO A 52 4.92 8.41 8.28
CA PRO A 52 3.95 7.84 7.35
C PRO A 52 4.23 8.17 5.87
N LYS A 53 4.90 9.30 5.58
CA LYS A 53 5.22 9.73 4.21
C LYS A 53 6.29 8.85 3.57
N ALA A 54 7.39 8.59 4.28
CA ALA A 54 8.46 7.72 3.77
C ALA A 54 7.97 6.28 3.53
N ALA A 55 7.11 5.77 4.41
CA ALA A 55 6.55 4.44 4.26
C ALA A 55 5.59 4.28 3.06
N CYS A 56 4.90 5.36 2.68
CA CYS A 56 4.06 5.37 1.48
C CYS A 56 4.92 5.26 0.21
N LEU A 57 6.03 6.00 0.18
CA LEU A 57 6.98 5.98 -0.95
C LEU A 57 7.68 4.62 -1.10
N LYS A 58 8.22 4.05 -0.01
CA LYS A 58 8.90 2.75 -0.03
C LYS A 58 8.01 1.61 -0.55
N ARG A 59 6.74 1.57 -0.13
CA ARG A 59 5.78 0.56 -0.61
C ARG A 59 5.52 0.68 -2.12
N ARG A 60 5.51 1.90 -2.66
CA ARG A 60 5.36 2.12 -4.11
C ARG A 60 6.58 1.62 -4.90
N GLU A 61 7.77 1.71 -4.33
CA GLU A 61 9.01 1.24 -4.97
C GLU A 61 9.16 -0.29 -4.91
N GLU A 62 8.71 -0.92 -3.82
CA GLU A 62 8.73 -2.39 -3.66
C GLU A 62 7.76 -3.10 -4.62
N GLU A 63 6.59 -2.51 -4.93
CA GLU A 63 5.61 -3.07 -5.87
C GLU A 63 6.11 -3.08 -7.34
N LYS A 64 6.99 -2.14 -7.70
CA LYS A 64 7.59 -2.07 -9.05
C LYS A 64 8.73 -3.08 -9.26
N SER A 65 9.24 -3.67 -8.18
CA SER A 65 10.39 -4.58 -8.22
C SER A 65 9.99 -6.07 -8.32
N GLU A 66 8.69 -6.40 -8.23
CA GLU A 66 8.18 -7.77 -8.44
C GLU A 66 7.65 -8.01 -9.87
N GLU A 67 7.66 -7.00 -10.76
CA GLU A 67 7.33 -7.21 -12.18
C GLU A 67 8.62 -7.33 -13.00
N GLY A 68 9.10 -8.56 -13.17
CA GLY A 68 10.14 -8.88 -14.14
C GLY A 68 9.70 -8.57 -15.57
N PRO A 69 10.57 -8.03 -16.46
CA PRO A 69 10.16 -7.56 -17.78
C PRO A 69 9.60 -8.69 -18.66
N LYS A 70 8.31 -8.60 -19.03
CA LYS A 70 7.76 -9.36 -20.17
C LYS A 70 7.77 -8.46 -21.41
N LEU A 71 8.54 -8.92 -22.39
CA LEU A 71 8.85 -8.29 -23.68
C LEU A 71 7.62 -8.06 -24.59
N GLY A 72 7.67 -7.00 -25.40
CA GLY A 72 6.87 -6.80 -26.62
C GLY A 72 6.37 -5.35 -26.76
N GLY A 73 7.07 -4.43 -27.44
CA GLY A 73 7.11 -4.24 -28.90
C GLY A 73 6.00 -3.24 -29.31
N GLY A 74 6.19 -2.06 -29.93
CA GLY A 74 7.30 -1.41 -30.63
C GLY A 74 6.71 -0.76 -31.90
N HIS A 75 6.69 0.58 -32.05
CA HIS A 75 6.74 1.25 -33.37
C HIS A 75 6.93 2.80 -33.31
N LEU A 76 8.12 3.24 -33.70
CA LEU A 76 8.52 4.34 -34.62
C LEU A 76 7.72 5.68 -34.70
N GLY A 77 8.44 6.81 -34.48
CA GLY A 77 8.13 8.13 -35.10
C GLY A 77 8.82 8.29 -36.48
N PRO A 78 9.03 9.50 -37.09
CA PRO A 78 8.61 10.88 -36.73
C PRO A 78 8.17 11.83 -37.92
N ALA A 79 7.69 13.04 -37.56
CA ALA A 79 7.83 14.37 -38.22
C ALA A 79 7.00 14.86 -39.47
N MET A 80 6.58 16.13 -39.33
CA MET A 80 6.17 17.20 -40.29
C MET A 80 4.72 17.32 -40.83
N GLY A 81 4.07 18.44 -40.45
CA GLY A 81 3.45 19.35 -41.43
C GLY A 81 1.92 19.59 -41.36
N VAL A 82 1.56 20.86 -41.10
CA VAL A 82 0.35 21.60 -41.54
C VAL A 82 -0.93 21.49 -40.68
N VAL A 83 -1.42 22.67 -40.27
CA VAL A 83 -2.64 22.99 -39.47
C VAL A 83 -3.84 23.37 -40.41
N PRO A 84 -5.07 23.64 -39.93
CA PRO A 84 -6.27 22.78 -40.02
C PRO A 84 -7.40 23.48 -40.85
N PRO A 85 -8.72 23.11 -40.83
CA PRO A 85 -9.59 23.32 -39.66
C PRO A 85 -10.77 22.31 -39.51
N ALA A 86 -11.51 22.48 -38.41
CA ALA A 86 -12.95 22.30 -38.23
C ALA A 86 -13.40 21.27 -37.16
N SER A 87 -13.86 21.85 -36.05
CA SER A 87 -15.10 21.51 -35.35
C SER A 87 -15.22 20.10 -34.75
N HIS A 88 -14.97 20.00 -33.44
CA HIS A 88 -15.95 19.59 -32.41
C HIS A 88 -15.23 19.59 -31.05
N LEU A 89 -15.69 20.43 -30.13
CA LEU A 89 -15.05 20.67 -28.83
C LEU A 89 -15.39 19.57 -27.80
N VAL A 90 -14.31 18.94 -27.29
CA VAL A 90 -13.98 18.61 -25.88
C VAL A 90 -15.04 17.83 -25.07
N ALA A 91 -14.96 16.51 -24.91
CA ALA A 91 -14.00 15.70 -24.14
C ALA A 91 -13.92 16.09 -22.65
N GLY A 92 -14.54 15.26 -21.80
CA GLY A 92 -14.55 15.40 -20.35
C GLY A 92 -13.16 15.32 -19.73
N ALA A 93 -12.92 16.21 -18.77
CA ALA A 93 -11.81 16.14 -17.83
C ALA A 93 -12.29 15.45 -16.53
N PRO A 94 -11.46 14.64 -15.86
CA PRO A 94 -11.80 14.09 -14.56
C PRO A 94 -11.74 15.20 -13.51
N PHE A 95 -12.82 15.33 -12.75
CA PHE A 95 -13.00 16.31 -11.69
C PHE A 95 -12.02 16.04 -10.54
N VAL A 96 -11.06 16.95 -10.34
CA VAL A 96 -10.23 16.99 -9.14
C VAL A 96 -11.08 17.59 -8.03
N THR A 97 -11.55 16.77 -7.08
CA THR A 97 -12.34 17.23 -5.93
C THR A 97 -11.51 18.16 -5.05
N ALA A 98 -11.83 19.45 -5.08
CA ALA A 98 -11.33 20.43 -4.12
C ALA A 98 -11.94 20.19 -2.71
N PRO A 99 -11.23 20.51 -1.61
CA PRO A 99 -11.78 20.38 -0.26
C PRO A 99 -12.83 21.47 0.03
N PRO A 100 -13.81 21.21 0.92
CA PRO A 100 -14.89 22.15 1.21
C PRO A 100 -14.40 23.37 2.03
N PRO A 101 -15.06 24.54 1.89
CA PRO A 101 -14.73 25.75 2.65
C PRO A 101 -15.21 25.67 4.11
N PRO A 102 -14.63 26.48 5.02
CA PRO A 102 -15.06 26.51 6.42
C PRO A 102 -16.43 27.19 6.54
N THR A 103 -17.33 26.57 7.30
CA THR A 103 -18.66 27.09 7.64
C THR A 103 -18.56 28.42 8.38
N GLN A 104 -18.96 29.52 7.71
CA GLN A 104 -19.24 30.79 8.37
C GLN A 104 -20.66 30.73 8.97
N HIS A 105 -20.73 30.98 10.28
CA HIS A 105 -21.96 31.19 11.04
C HIS A 105 -22.58 32.55 10.66
N PRO A 106 -23.90 32.65 10.44
CA PRO A 106 -24.56 33.95 10.30
C PRO A 106 -24.83 34.62 11.66
N PRO A 107 -24.81 35.96 11.73
CA PRO A 107 -25.08 36.71 12.95
C PRO A 107 -26.58 36.77 13.25
N GLY A 108 -26.90 37.03 14.52
CA GLY A 108 -28.20 36.80 15.13
C GLY A 108 -29.41 37.48 14.49
N LEU A 109 -30.55 36.83 14.69
CA LEU A 109 -31.87 37.42 14.53
C LEU A 109 -32.57 37.31 15.89
N GLN A 110 -32.53 38.42 16.63
CA GLN A 110 -33.31 38.63 17.84
C GLN A 110 -34.80 38.61 17.49
N HIS A 111 -35.59 37.77 18.14
CA HIS A 111 -37.03 37.91 18.31
C HIS A 111 -37.44 37.21 19.63
N GLN A 112 -37.34 37.92 20.75
CA GLN A 112 -38.48 38.54 21.44
C GLN A 112 -37.98 39.34 22.63
#